data_AF-A0A349E9N6-F1
#
_entry.id   AF-A0A349E9N6-F1
#
_cell.length_a   1.000
_cell.length_b   1.000
_cell.length_c   1.000
_cell.angle_alpha   90.00
_cell.angle_beta   90.00
_cell.angle_gamma   90.00
#
_symmetry.space_group_name_H-M   'P 1'
#
loop_
_entity.id
_entity.type
_entity.pdbx_description
1 polymer ?
#
loop_
_entity_poly.entity_id
_entity_poly.type
_entity_poly.pdbx_seq_one_letter_code
_entity_poly.pdbx_strand_id
1 'polypeptide(L)'
;MILSLLKTYSRLLIFGFGLLLGIQVPNFVDQYSRRIDAHYQEVSENISGFQSTADLLFSGDLEELIRYYRQSNDAVFESDAQSIGNIVDRYNRIRNERDALSGSALSAAIHVVLYSDKEFVDETLAQYGYTVPLNMLAVEWGLAIALFLTIAMDLGLFGCVKCAGLISRKRKKNHLGSL
;
A
#
# COMPACT_ATOMS: atom_id res chain seq x y z
N MET A 1 0.06 -38.26 -20.52
CA MET A 1 1.26 -38.23 -19.65
C MET A 1 1.96 -36.86 -19.67
N ILE A 2 2.35 -36.32 -20.84
CA ILE A 2 3.03 -35.01 -20.93
C ILE A 2 2.12 -33.84 -20.48
N LEU A 3 0.86 -33.81 -20.92
CA LEU A 3 -0.11 -32.76 -20.53
C LEU A 3 -0.41 -32.74 -19.03
N SER A 4 -0.47 -33.91 -18.39
CA SER A 4 -0.71 -34.02 -16.95
C SER A 4 0.50 -33.56 -16.14
N LEU A 5 1.71 -33.86 -16.61
CA LEU A 5 2.94 -33.34 -16.00
C LEU A 5 3.02 -31.82 -16.13
N LEU A 6 2.76 -31.27 -17.32
CA LEU A 6 2.78 -29.82 -17.56
C LEU A 6 1.81 -29.08 -16.63
N LYS A 7 0.59 -29.61 -16.42
CA LYS A 7 -0.39 -29.04 -15.50
C LYS A 7 0.10 -29.03 -14.05
N THR A 8 0.75 -30.11 -13.61
CA THR A 8 1.29 -30.19 -12.25
C THR A 8 2.41 -29.19 -12.04
N TYR A 9 3.37 -29.11 -12.98
CA TYR A 9 4.49 -28.18 -12.86
C TYR A 9 4.07 -26.72 -13.02
N SER A 10 3.09 -26.39 -13.86
CA SER A 10 2.56 -25.03 -13.96
C SER A 10 1.93 -24.56 -12.64
N ARG A 11 1.23 -25.47 -11.95
CA ARG A 11 0.62 -25.21 -10.65
C ARG A 11 1.67 -24.95 -9.57
N LEU A 12 2.76 -25.72 -9.57
CA LEU A 12 3.91 -25.50 -8.69
C LEU A 12 4.60 -24.16 -8.98
N LEU A 13 4.79 -23.81 -10.26
CA LEU A 13 5.38 -22.53 -10.64
C LEU A 13 4.51 -21.34 -10.21
N ILE A 14 3.19 -21.40 -10.41
CA ILE A 14 2.27 -20.34 -10.00
C ILE A 14 2.20 -20.24 -8.49
N PHE A 15 2.20 -21.37 -7.77
CA PHE A 15 2.26 -21.36 -6.33
C PHE A 15 3.55 -20.71 -5.82
N GLY A 16 4.71 -21.11 -6.34
CA GLY A 16 6.00 -20.53 -5.97
C GLY A 16 6.10 -19.04 -6.28
N PHE A 17 5.63 -18.62 -7.46
CA PHE A 17 5.61 -17.21 -7.84
C PHE A 17 4.64 -16.40 -6.98
N GLY A 18 3.44 -16.94 -6.73
CA GLY A 18 2.45 -16.32 -5.86
C GLY A 18 2.94 -16.18 -4.42
N LEU A 19 3.72 -17.14 -3.92
CA LEU A 19 4.35 -17.06 -2.61
C LEU A 19 5.33 -15.89 -2.54
N LEU A 20 6.22 -15.79 -3.53
CA LEU A 20 7.21 -14.71 -3.60
C LEU A 20 6.54 -13.34 -3.73
N LEU A 21 5.54 -13.21 -4.61
CA LEU A 21 4.75 -11.99 -4.75
C LEU A 21 4.01 -11.63 -3.46
N GLY A 22 3.42 -12.61 -2.79
CA GLY A 22 2.66 -12.34 -1.58
C GLY A 22 3.53 -11.85 -0.43
N ILE A 23 4.74 -12.37 -0.30
CA ILE A 23 5.74 -11.89 0.66
C ILE A 23 6.15 -10.44 0.38
N GLN A 24 6.11 -9.98 -0.89
CA GLN A 24 6.48 -8.61 -1.23
C GLN A 24 5.51 -7.56 -0.69
N VAL A 25 4.24 -7.91 -0.46
CA VAL A 25 3.24 -6.96 0.07
C VAL A 25 3.65 -6.42 1.45
N PRO A 26 3.82 -7.27 2.49
CA PRO A 26 4.27 -6.77 3.79
C PRO A 26 5.71 -6.22 3.75
N ASN A 27 6.58 -6.71 2.87
CA ASN A 27 7.93 -6.12 2.70
C ASN A 27 7.85 -4.67 2.21
N PHE A 28 6.97 -4.39 1.25
CA PHE A 28 6.76 -3.03 0.74
C PHE A 28 6.15 -2.12 1.80
N VAL A 29 5.09 -2.58 2.49
CA VAL A 29 4.45 -1.82 3.56
C VAL A 29 5.43 -1.50 4.69
N ASP A 30 6.30 -2.44 5.09
CA ASP A 30 7.33 -2.20 6.12
C ASP A 30 8.35 -1.15 5.67
N GLN A 31 8.87 -1.23 4.44
CA GLN A 31 9.83 -0.24 3.93
C GLN A 31 9.20 1.14 3.76
N TYR A 32 7.95 1.20 3.30
CA TYR A 32 7.17 2.42 3.23
C TYR A 32 6.98 3.05 4.61
N SER A 33 6.53 2.25 5.60
CA SER A 33 6.31 2.70 6.97
C SER A 33 7.59 3.24 7.61
N ARG A 34 8.73 2.56 7.42
CA ARG A 34 10.02 3.04 7.95
C ARG A 34 10.43 4.40 7.41
N ARG A 35 10.12 4.69 6.14
CA ARG A 35 10.39 6.00 5.54
C ARG A 35 9.49 7.06 6.14
N ILE A 36 8.20 6.77 6.25
CA ILE A 36 7.24 7.66 6.94
C ILE A 36 7.71 7.94 8.37
N ASP A 37 8.10 6.92 9.13
CA ASP A 37 8.59 7.08 10.51
C ASP A 37 9.86 7.95 10.58
N ALA A 38 10.80 7.76 9.64
CA ALA A 38 12.02 8.57 9.59
C ALA A 38 11.72 10.05 9.30
N HIS A 39 10.89 10.32 8.28
CA HIS A 39 10.47 11.68 7.96
C HIS A 39 9.62 12.29 9.07
N TYR A 40 8.77 11.49 9.73
CA TYR A 40 7.98 11.94 10.87
C TYR A 40 8.87 12.43 12.02
N GLN A 41 9.94 11.71 12.34
CA GLN A 41 10.91 12.15 13.35
C GLN A 41 11.54 13.49 12.96
N GLU A 42 11.97 13.65 11.71
CA GLU A 42 12.54 14.91 11.20
C GLU A 42 11.56 16.08 11.34
N VAL A 43 10.31 15.92 10.89
CA VAL A 43 9.33 17.02 10.96
C VAL A 43 8.83 17.28 12.38
N SER A 44 8.76 16.26 13.24
CA SER A 44 8.47 16.42 14.67
C SER A 44 9.53 17.24 15.39
N GLU A 45 10.81 16.97 15.11
CA GLU A 45 11.90 17.76 15.67
C GLU A 45 11.87 19.20 15.16
N ASN A 46 11.65 19.39 13.86
CA ASN A 46 11.57 20.71 13.22
C ASN A 46 10.45 21.59 13.81
N ILE A 47 9.30 21.01 14.13
CA ILE A 47 8.14 21.75 14.63
C ILE A 47 8.10 21.92 16.15
N SER A 48 8.97 21.21 16.88
CA SER A 48 8.93 21.13 18.34
C SER A 48 8.92 22.49 19.07
N GLY A 49 9.70 23.47 18.58
CA GLY A 49 9.73 24.82 19.14
C GLY A 49 8.41 25.59 18.97
N PHE A 50 7.78 25.46 17.79
CA PHE A 50 6.47 26.05 17.52
C PHE A 50 5.38 25.35 18.34
N GLN A 51 5.42 24.03 18.43
CA GLN A 51 4.48 23.27 19.27
C GLN A 51 4.60 23.67 20.73
N SER A 52 5.82 23.80 21.28
CA SER A 52 6.01 24.25 22.67
C SER A 52 5.43 25.65 22.91
N THR A 53 5.55 26.55 21.93
CA THR A 53 4.94 27.89 22.01
C THR A 53 3.42 27.80 21.96
N ALA A 54 2.87 26.96 21.08
CA ALA A 54 1.45 26.69 20.99
C ALA A 54 0.90 26.08 22.29
N ASP A 55 1.61 25.14 22.92
CA ASP A 55 1.22 24.51 24.17
C ASP A 55 1.11 25.55 25.30
N LEU A 56 2.05 26.48 25.38
CA LEU A 56 2.11 27.51 26.41
C LEU A 56 1.07 28.61 26.23
N LEU A 57 0.82 29.05 24.99
CA LEU A 57 0.08 30.28 24.71
C LEU A 57 -1.25 30.05 23.98
N PHE A 58 -1.43 28.89 23.35
CA PHE A 58 -2.53 28.59 22.43
C PHE A 58 -3.15 27.21 22.68
N SER A 59 -2.99 26.63 23.88
CA SER A 59 -3.55 25.30 24.25
C SER A 59 -3.12 24.16 23.31
N GLY A 60 -1.96 24.29 22.69
CA GLY A 60 -1.39 23.32 21.76
C GLY A 60 -1.87 23.46 20.32
N ASP A 61 -2.68 24.48 20.01
CA ASP A 61 -3.19 24.73 18.66
C ASP A 61 -2.19 25.52 17.81
N LEU A 62 -1.50 24.82 16.92
CA LEU A 62 -0.56 25.40 15.97
C LEU A 62 -1.25 26.32 14.94
N GLU A 63 -2.51 26.09 14.60
CA GLU A 63 -3.25 26.93 13.67
C GLU A 63 -3.58 28.27 14.31
N GLU A 64 -3.88 28.28 15.62
CA GLU A 64 -4.07 29.51 16.38
C GLU A 64 -2.75 30.31 16.49
N LEU A 65 -1.62 29.63 16.71
CA LEU A 65 -0.29 30.25 16.66
C LEU A 65 -0.03 30.90 15.29
N ILE A 66 -0.29 30.18 14.19
CA ILE A 66 -0.13 30.73 12.82
C ILE A 66 -1.06 31.92 12.60
N ARG A 67 -2.32 31.83 13.05
CA ARG A 67 -3.29 32.94 12.95
C ARG A 67 -2.79 34.17 13.69
N TYR A 68 -2.22 33.99 14.88
CA TYR A 68 -1.62 35.07 15.64
C TYR A 68 -0.47 35.74 14.87
N TYR A 69 0.43 34.96 14.26
CA TYR A 69 1.52 35.47 13.43
C TYR A 69 0.98 36.28 12.24
N ARG A 70 -0.02 35.75 11.54
CA ARG A 70 -0.64 36.37 10.35
C ARG A 70 -1.37 37.68 10.68
N GLN A 71 -1.91 37.82 11.88
CA GLN A 71 -2.63 39.02 12.33
C GLN A 71 -1.74 40.02 13.07
N SER A 72 -0.44 39.73 13.18
CA SER A 72 0.52 40.64 13.80
C SER A 72 0.68 41.91 12.98
N ASN A 73 0.91 43.05 13.65
CA ASN A 73 1.26 44.31 12.98
C ASN A 73 2.76 44.40 12.62
N ASP A 74 3.52 43.33 12.86
CA ASP A 74 4.93 43.21 12.52
C ASP A 74 5.09 42.41 11.22
N ALA A 75 5.69 43.02 10.20
CA ALA A 75 5.85 42.43 8.87
C ALA A 75 6.70 41.14 8.87
N VAL A 76 7.59 40.97 9.85
CA VAL A 76 8.37 39.73 10.00
C VAL A 76 7.46 38.58 10.41
N PHE A 77 6.61 38.81 11.43
CA PHE A 77 5.67 37.79 11.91
C PHE A 77 4.61 37.44 10.85
N GLU A 78 4.09 38.43 10.14
CA GLU A 78 3.15 38.20 9.03
C GLU A 78 3.77 37.32 7.95
N SER A 79 5.01 37.62 7.54
CA SER A 79 5.76 36.84 6.55
C SER A 79 6.07 35.42 7.05
N ASP A 80 6.48 35.26 8.30
CA ASP A 80 6.81 33.97 8.90
C ASP A 80 5.59 33.06 9.04
N ALA A 81 4.38 33.61 9.14
CA ALA A 81 3.14 32.82 9.19
C ALA A 81 3.01 31.84 8.01
N GLN A 82 3.44 32.24 6.81
CA GLN A 82 3.41 31.36 5.64
C GLN A 82 4.43 30.23 5.75
N SER A 83 5.65 30.55 6.21
CA SER A 83 6.73 29.57 6.39
C SER A 83 6.36 28.52 7.45
N ILE A 84 5.83 28.96 8.59
CA ILE A 84 5.36 28.08 9.67
C ILE A 84 4.19 27.24 9.19
N GLY A 85 3.24 27.83 8.44
CA GLY A 85 2.13 27.12 7.82
C GLY A 85 2.60 25.93 6.97
N ASN A 86 3.59 26.14 6.10
CA ASN A 86 4.14 25.06 5.28
C ASN A 86 4.78 23.92 6.11
N ILE A 87 5.43 24.25 7.23
CA ILE A 87 6.01 23.26 8.15
C ILE A 87 4.91 22.46 8.84
N VAL A 88 3.86 23.13 9.34
CA VAL A 88 2.69 22.51 9.98
C VAL A 88 1.96 21.61 9.00
N ASP A 89 1.74 22.05 7.76
CA ASP A 89 1.09 21.26 6.71
C ASP A 89 1.89 19.98 6.41
N ARG A 90 3.23 20.09 6.28
CA ARG A 90 4.09 18.92 6.06
C ARG A 90 4.06 17.97 7.24
N TYR A 91 4.11 18.49 8.47
CA TYR A 91 3.98 17.70 9.69
C TYR A 91 2.65 16.93 9.73
N ASN A 92 1.53 17.63 9.50
CA ASN A 92 0.20 17.03 9.51
C ASN A 92 0.03 15.97 8.42
N ARG A 93 0.54 16.22 7.20
CA ARG A 93 0.52 15.26 6.10
C ARG A 93 1.22 13.95 6.49
N ILE A 94 2.44 14.05 7.02
CA ILE A 94 3.23 12.88 7.41
C ILE A 94 2.64 12.18 8.64
N ARG A 95 2.14 12.94 9.61
CA ARG A 95 1.44 12.41 10.79
C ARG A 95 0.22 11.59 10.39
N ASN A 96 -0.63 12.14 9.53
CA ASN A 96 -1.84 11.45 9.06
C ASN A 96 -1.49 10.15 8.32
N GLU A 97 -0.44 10.18 7.50
CA GLU A 97 0.04 8.99 6.80
C GLU A 97 0.56 7.93 7.78
N ARG A 98 1.32 8.34 8.80
CA ARG A 98 1.79 7.46 9.87
C ARG A 98 0.62 6.85 10.66
N ASP A 99 -0.37 7.65 11.00
CA ASP A 99 -1.55 7.22 11.74
C ASP A 99 -2.36 6.21 10.92
N ALA A 100 -2.47 6.38 9.59
CA ALA A 100 -3.13 5.43 8.69
C ALA A 100 -2.43 4.06 8.64
N LEU A 101 -1.10 4.02 8.85
CA LEU A 101 -0.31 2.79 8.89
C LEU A 101 -0.33 2.09 10.26
N SER A 102 -0.78 2.77 11.32
CA SER A 102 -0.81 2.23 12.69
C SER A 102 -1.87 1.12 12.92
N GLY A 103 -2.75 0.90 11.95
CA GLY A 103 -3.83 -0.08 12.00
C GLY A 103 -3.37 -1.54 11.82
N SER A 104 -4.31 -2.40 11.44
CA SER A 104 -3.98 -3.80 11.13
C SER A 104 -3.12 -3.89 9.85
N ALA A 105 -2.34 -4.97 9.71
CA ALA A 105 -1.53 -5.20 8.52
C ALA A 105 -2.33 -5.16 7.20
N LEU A 106 -3.59 -5.63 7.23
CA LEU A 106 -4.48 -5.54 6.08
C LEU A 106 -4.92 -4.09 5.80
N SER A 107 -5.25 -3.33 6.85
CA SER A 107 -5.60 -1.92 6.72
C SER A 107 -4.44 -1.12 6.13
N ALA A 108 -3.23 -1.32 6.65
CA ALA A 108 -2.02 -0.67 6.14
C ALA A 108 -1.74 -1.06 4.67
N ALA A 109 -1.87 -2.34 4.32
CA ALA A 109 -1.70 -2.79 2.94
C ALA A 109 -2.73 -2.16 1.99
N ILE A 110 -4.01 -2.07 2.39
CA ILE A 110 -5.06 -1.42 1.60
C ILE A 110 -4.78 0.08 1.45
N HIS A 111 -4.36 0.74 2.54
CA HIS A 111 -3.98 2.15 2.54
C HIS A 111 -2.85 2.41 1.54
N VAL A 112 -1.77 1.63 1.62
CA VAL A 112 -0.61 1.78 0.74
C VAL A 112 -0.97 1.57 -0.73
N VAL A 113 -1.93 0.69 -1.05
CA VAL A 113 -2.33 0.42 -2.43
C VAL A 113 -3.29 1.49 -2.99
N LEU A 114 -4.16 2.08 -2.16
CA LEU A 114 -5.28 2.92 -2.63
C LEU A 114 -5.13 4.42 -2.28
N TYR A 115 -4.44 4.75 -1.20
CA TYR A 115 -4.48 6.06 -0.56
C TYR A 115 -3.10 6.61 -0.17
N SER A 116 -2.02 5.89 -0.46
CA SER A 116 -0.65 6.30 -0.14
C SER A 116 -0.28 7.68 -0.69
N ASP A 117 0.55 8.39 0.05
CA ASP A 117 1.23 9.58 -0.45
C ASP A 117 2.28 9.19 -1.52
N LYS A 118 2.22 9.86 -2.68
CA LYS A 118 3.05 9.54 -3.85
C LYS A 118 4.53 9.80 -3.59
N GLU A 119 4.88 10.81 -2.80
CA GLU A 119 6.27 11.15 -2.50
C GLU A 119 6.99 9.95 -1.87
N PHE A 120 6.35 9.34 -0.86
CA PHE A 120 6.93 8.22 -0.15
C PHE A 120 6.84 6.90 -0.93
N VAL A 121 5.86 6.72 -1.81
CA VAL A 121 5.83 5.58 -2.73
C VAL A 121 7.01 5.66 -3.70
N ASP A 122 7.25 6.83 -4.29
CA ASP A 122 8.34 7.03 -5.24
C ASP A 122 9.71 6.83 -4.55
N GLU A 123 9.90 7.35 -3.34
CA GLU A 123 11.09 7.08 -2.53
C GLU A 123 11.25 5.59 -2.20
N THR A 124 10.14 4.91 -1.88
CA THR A 124 10.14 3.48 -1.55
C THR A 124 10.52 2.65 -2.76
N LEU A 125 10.00 2.98 -3.94
CA LEU A 125 10.31 2.31 -5.20
C LEU A 125 11.76 2.58 -5.66
N ALA A 126 12.24 3.82 -5.51
CA ALA A 126 13.59 4.22 -5.93
C ALA A 126 14.69 3.47 -5.16
N GLN A 127 14.42 3.13 -3.90
CA GLN A 127 15.36 2.44 -3.01
C GLN A 127 14.75 1.14 -2.48
N TYR A 128 13.95 0.46 -3.29
CA TYR A 128 13.25 -0.75 -2.89
C TYR A 128 14.22 -1.92 -2.71
N GLY A 129 14.24 -2.49 -1.51
CA GLY A 129 14.97 -3.73 -1.22
C GLY A 129 14.09 -4.95 -1.43
N TYR A 130 14.37 -5.77 -2.44
CA TYR A 130 13.73 -7.09 -2.55
C TYR A 130 14.28 -7.99 -1.44
N THR A 131 13.45 -8.25 -0.42
CA THR A 131 13.80 -9.15 0.67
C THR A 131 12.72 -10.20 0.86
N VAL A 132 13.12 -11.33 1.45
CA VAL A 132 12.20 -12.39 1.87
C VAL A 132 12.18 -12.35 3.40
N PRO A 133 11.37 -11.45 4.00
CA PRO A 133 11.26 -11.40 5.45
C PRO A 133 10.65 -12.72 5.94
N LEU A 134 11.41 -13.46 6.75
CA LEU A 134 10.97 -14.69 7.38
C LEU A 134 10.23 -14.38 8.69
N ASN A 135 9.08 -13.73 8.58
CA ASN A 135 8.17 -13.47 9.70
C ASN A 135 6.79 -14.08 9.44
N MET A 136 6.01 -14.30 10.50
CA MET A 136 4.70 -14.95 10.43
C MET A 136 3.76 -14.25 9.44
N LEU A 137 3.71 -12.91 9.47
CA LEU A 137 2.87 -12.11 8.60
C LEU A 137 3.23 -12.34 7.12
N ALA A 138 4.51 -12.27 6.77
CA ALA A 138 4.99 -12.50 5.41
C ALA A 138 4.65 -13.92 4.90
N VAL A 139 4.76 -14.92 5.77
CA VAL A 139 4.37 -16.29 5.44
C VAL A 139 2.86 -16.40 5.20
N GLU A 140 2.04 -15.79 6.04
CA GLU A 140 0.58 -15.76 5.87
C GLU A 140 0.17 -15.11 4.55
N TRP A 141 0.72 -13.94 4.22
CA TRP A 141 0.47 -13.24 2.96
C TRP A 141 0.97 -14.03 1.75
N GLY A 142 2.17 -14.58 1.84
CA GLY A 142 2.74 -15.45 0.81
C GLY A 142 1.84 -16.64 0.52
N LEU A 143 1.42 -17.38 1.55
CA LEU A 143 0.54 -18.54 1.40
C LEU A 143 -0.85 -18.14 0.90
N ALA A 144 -1.44 -17.07 1.44
CA ALA A 144 -2.76 -16.60 1.03
C ALA A 144 -2.79 -16.25 -0.46
N ILE A 145 -1.81 -15.49 -0.94
CA ILE A 145 -1.72 -15.09 -2.35
C ILE A 145 -1.35 -16.28 -3.26
N ALA A 146 -0.43 -17.14 -2.83
CA ALA A 146 -0.08 -18.37 -3.56
C ALA A 146 -1.30 -19.29 -3.76
N LEU A 147 -2.08 -19.52 -2.70
CA LEU A 147 -3.29 -20.33 -2.75
C LEU A 147 -4.36 -19.67 -3.61
N PHE A 148 -4.59 -18.37 -3.43
CA PHE A 148 -5.55 -17.61 -4.22
C PHE A 148 -5.24 -17.70 -5.73
N LEU A 149 -3.99 -17.45 -6.13
CA LEU A 149 -3.57 -17.52 -7.54
C LEU A 149 -3.68 -18.94 -8.10
N THR A 150 -3.33 -19.94 -7.31
CA THR A 150 -3.43 -21.34 -7.71
C THR A 150 -4.89 -21.75 -7.94
N ILE A 151 -5.78 -21.40 -7.02
CA ILE A 151 -7.22 -21.67 -7.12
C ILE A 151 -7.82 -20.90 -8.32
N ALA A 152 -7.46 -19.62 -8.49
CA ALA A 152 -7.92 -18.81 -9.60
C ALA A 152 -7.52 -19.43 -10.95
N MET A 153 -6.29 -19.95 -11.08
CA MET A 153 -5.85 -20.67 -12.27
C MET A 153 -6.71 -21.92 -12.51
N ASP A 154 -6.95 -22.74 -11.49
CA ASP A 154 -7.72 -23.97 -11.65
C ASP A 154 -9.17 -23.71 -12.05
N LEU A 155 -9.79 -22.70 -11.42
CA LEU A 155 -11.15 -22.27 -11.75
C LEU A 155 -11.22 -21.69 -13.17
N GLY A 156 -10.22 -20.90 -13.58
CA GLY A 156 -10.10 -20.38 -14.94
C GLY A 156 -10.00 -21.50 -15.98
N LEU A 157 -9.11 -22.48 -15.74
CA LEU A 157 -8.97 -23.66 -16.61
C LEU A 157 -10.25 -24.49 -16.67
N PHE A 158 -10.90 -24.73 -15.53
CA PHE A 158 -12.17 -25.46 -15.48
C PHE A 158 -13.28 -24.75 -16.25
N GLY A 159 -13.37 -23.42 -16.09
CA GLY A 159 -14.29 -22.57 -16.85
C GLY A 159 -14.05 -22.66 -18.35
N CYS A 160 -12.81 -22.50 -18.81
CA CYS A 160 -12.46 -22.58 -20.23
C CYS A 160 -12.83 -23.95 -20.84
N VAL A 161 -12.54 -25.06 -20.14
CA VAL A 161 -12.86 -26.41 -20.62
C VAL A 161 -14.38 -26.62 -20.71
N LYS A 162 -15.14 -26.17 -19.71
CA LYS A 162 -16.62 -26.26 -19.72
C LYS A 162 -17.23 -25.42 -20.85
N CYS A 163 -16.75 -24.19 -21.05
CA CYS A 163 -17.21 -23.32 -22.13
C CYS A 163 -16.91 -23.92 -23.51
N ALA A 164 -15.70 -24.44 -23.75
CA ALA A 164 -15.35 -25.13 -25.00
C ALA A 164 -16.20 -26.40 -25.22
N GLY A 165 -16.47 -27.15 -24.14
CA GLY A 165 -17.35 -28.32 -24.17
C GLY A 165 -18.80 -27.97 -24.54
N LEU A 166 -19.34 -26.88 -24.01
CA LEU A 166 -20.70 -26.40 -24.34
C LEU A 166 -20.79 -25.90 -25.78
N ILE A 167 -19.77 -25.17 -26.26
CA ILE A 167 -19.71 -24.69 -27.65
C ILE A 167 -19.62 -25.86 -28.63
N SER A 168 -18.79 -26.88 -28.35
CA SER A 168 -18.68 -28.06 -29.22
C SER A 168 -19.96 -28.90 -29.22
N ARG A 169 -20.64 -29.07 -28.08
CA ARG A 169 -21.93 -29.75 -27.99
C ARG A 169 -23.03 -29.02 -28.76
N LYS A 170 -23.09 -27.69 -28.67
CA LYS A 170 -24.03 -26.86 -29.44
C LYS A 170 -23.78 -26.99 -30.95
N ARG A 171 -22.50 -26.99 -31.38
CA ARG A 171 -22.11 -27.18 -32.78
C ARG A 171 -22.49 -28.56 -33.31
N LYS A 172 -22.31 -29.62 -32.52
CA LYS A 172 -22.70 -31.00 -32.90
C LYS A 172 -24.23 -31.16 -33.00
N LYS A 173 -24.99 -30.51 -32.12
CA LYS A 173 -26.47 -30.51 -32.18
C LYS A 173 -27.01 -29.79 -33.42
N ASN A 174 -26.39 -28.67 -33.81
CA ASN A 174 -26.79 -27.92 -35.01
C ASN A 174 -26.50 -28.69 -36.32
N HIS A 175 -25.43 -29.49 -36.38
CA HIS A 175 -25.13 -30.33 -37.55
C HIS A 175 -26.06 -31.55 -37.71
N LEU A 176 -26.65 -32.07 -36.63
CA LEU A 176 -27.63 -33.17 -36.69
C LEU A 176 -29.07 -32.71 -36.95
N GLY A 177 -29.37 -31.42 -36.81
CA GLY A 177 -30.70 -30.86 -37.09
C GLY A 177 -30.88 -30.32 -38.52
N SER A 178 -29.88 -30.47 -39.38
CA SER A 178 -29.89 -30.03 -40.79
C SER A 178 -29.81 -31.18 -41.79
N LEU A 179 -30.10 -32.41 -41.34
CA LEU A 179 -30.31 -33.63 -42.13
C LEU A 179 -31.76 -34.08 -41.93
#